data_AF-A0A2I0X789-F1
#
_entry.id   AF-A0A2I0X789-F1
#
_cell.length_a   1.000
_cell.length_b   1.000
_cell.length_c   1.000
_cell.angle_alpha   90.00
_cell.angle_beta   90.00
_cell.angle_gamma   90.00
#
_symmetry.space_group_name_H-M   'P 1'
#
loop_
_entity.id
_entity.type
_entity.pdbx_description
1 polymer ?
#
loop_
_entity_poly.entity_id
_entity_poly.type
_entity_poly.pdbx_seq_one_letter_code
_entity_poly.pdbx_strand_id
1 'polypeptide(L)'
;MNPPFGTRKKGSDMEFLSVAFKVASQAVYSLHKTSTREHIKRVALRDFSANSAEVLCELRFDVPQLYKFHKKKEVDIAVDLWRFVP
;
A
#
# COMPACT_ATOMS: atom_id res chain seq x y z
N MET A 1 5.93 -5.83 0.52
CA MET A 1 4.76 -6.54 -0.03
C MET A 1 4.02 -5.67 -1.02
N ASN A 2 3.30 -6.28 -1.96
CA ASN A 2 2.41 -5.60 -2.90
C ASN A 2 0.96 -6.03 -2.59
N PRO A 3 0.32 -5.47 -1.56
CA PRO A 3 -1.00 -5.90 -1.15
C PRO A 3 -2.07 -5.44 -2.17
N PRO A 4 -3.24 -6.09 -2.22
CA PRO A 4 -4.35 -5.59 -3.02
C PRO A 4 -4.75 -4.19 -2.55
N PHE A 5 -4.70 -3.18 -3.44
CA PHE A 5 -4.89 -1.74 -3.15
C PHE A 5 -6.32 -1.31 -2.74
N GLY A 6 -7.12 -2.19 -2.15
CA GLY A 6 -8.44 -1.84 -1.60
C GLY A 6 -9.49 -1.38 -2.62
N THR A 7 -9.21 -1.46 -3.93
CA THR A 7 -10.05 -0.84 -4.98
C THR A 7 -11.33 -1.62 -5.25
N ARG A 8 -11.32 -2.95 -5.03
CA ARG A 8 -12.50 -3.81 -5.14
C ARG A 8 -13.12 -4.17 -3.79
N LYS A 9 -12.28 -4.50 -2.81
CA LYS A 9 -12.66 -4.71 -1.41
C LYS A 9 -11.96 -3.65 -0.58
N LYS A 10 -12.72 -2.68 -0.06
CA LYS A 10 -12.16 -1.56 0.73
C LYS A 10 -11.39 -2.10 1.94
N GLY A 11 -10.21 -1.55 2.18
CA GLY A 11 -9.40 -1.85 3.37
C GLY A 11 -8.54 -3.10 3.32
N SER A 12 -8.52 -3.85 2.21
CA SER A 12 -7.67 -5.05 2.12
C SER A 12 -6.18 -4.76 2.23
N ASP A 13 -5.72 -3.63 1.70
CA ASP A 13 -4.35 -3.16 1.88
C ASP A 13 -4.02 -2.86 3.35
N MET A 14 -4.99 -2.32 4.09
CA MET A 14 -4.85 -2.02 5.52
C MET A 14 -4.90 -3.27 6.40
N GLU A 15 -5.72 -4.27 6.05
CA GLU A 15 -5.73 -5.60 6.70
C GLU A 15 -4.32 -6.24 6.62
N PHE A 16 -3.71 -6.23 5.44
CA PHE A 16 -2.34 -6.72 5.24
C PHE A 16 -1.32 -5.91 6.04
N LEU A 17 -1.41 -4.59 5.98
CA LEU A 17 -0.49 -3.70 6.68
C LEU A 17 -0.56 -3.92 8.20
N SER A 18 -1.76 -4.05 8.76
CA SER A 18 -1.96 -4.34 10.19
C SER A 18 -1.28 -5.65 10.62
N VAL A 19 -1.42 -6.72 9.83
CA VAL A 19 -0.75 -7.99 10.13
C VAL A 19 0.77 -7.86 9.99
N ALA A 20 1.25 -7.13 8.99
CA ALA A 20 2.69 -6.91 8.82
C ALA A 20 3.33 -6.22 10.03
N PHE A 21 2.67 -5.21 10.62
CA PHE A 21 3.14 -4.55 11.85
C PHE A 21 3.14 -5.48 13.08
N LYS A 22 2.27 -6.49 13.12
CA LYS A 22 2.26 -7.47 14.22
C LYS A 22 3.38 -8.51 14.12
N VAL A 23 3.93 -8.71 12.92
CA VAL A 23 4.90 -9.78 12.64
C VAL A 23 6.33 -9.25 12.47
N ALA A 24 6.48 -8.08 11.86
CA ALA A 24 7.79 -7.50 11.60
C ALA A 24 8.41 -6.91 12.87
N SER A 25 9.70 -7.17 13.09
CA SER A 25 10.46 -6.65 14.24
C SER A 25 11.35 -5.45 13.90
N GLN A 26 11.58 -5.17 12.62
CA GLN A 26 12.54 -4.13 12.19
C GLN A 26 11.95 -3.17 11.16
N ALA A 27 11.33 -3.70 10.10
CA ALA A 27 10.79 -2.88 9.04
C ALA A 27 9.68 -3.61 8.28
N VAL A 28 8.71 -2.83 7.78
CA VAL A 28 7.72 -3.27 6.81
C VAL A 28 7.91 -2.46 5.54
N TYR A 29 8.17 -3.14 4.43
CA TYR A 29 8.16 -2.52 3.11
C TYR A 29 6.85 -2.84 2.41
N SER A 30 6.14 -1.85 1.87
CA SER A 30 4.84 -2.08 1.23
C SER A 30 4.55 -1.09 0.11
N LEU A 31 3.90 -1.56 -0.97
CA LEU A 31 3.43 -0.70 -2.06
C LEU A 31 1.99 -0.26 -1.79
N HIS A 32 1.70 1.02 -1.98
CA HIS A 32 0.34 1.53 -1.87
C HIS A 32 0.09 2.67 -2.85
N LYS A 33 -1.18 2.92 -3.21
CA LYS A 33 -1.51 4.01 -4.15
C LYS A 33 -1.10 5.38 -3.60
N THR A 34 -0.45 6.18 -4.43
CA THR A 34 -0.05 7.55 -4.08
C THR A 34 -1.24 8.41 -3.66
N SER A 35 -2.41 8.21 -4.27
CA SER A 35 -3.67 8.91 -3.92
C SER A 35 -4.13 8.67 -2.48
N THR A 36 -3.64 7.63 -1.81
CA THR A 36 -3.99 7.26 -0.43
C THR A 36 -2.88 7.56 0.58
N ARG A 37 -1.80 8.24 0.16
CA ARG A 37 -0.60 8.52 0.97
C ARG A 37 -0.91 9.06 2.36
N GLU A 38 -1.72 10.11 2.44
CA GLU A 38 -2.07 10.75 3.72
C GLU A 38 -2.87 9.84 4.64
N HIS A 39 -3.72 8.98 4.09
CA HIS A 39 -4.48 8.02 4.88
C HIS A 39 -3.55 6.96 5.48
N ILE A 40 -2.65 6.41 4.67
CA ILE A 40 -1.72 5.34 5.08
C ILE A 40 -0.76 5.85 6.15
N LYS A 41 -0.17 7.03 5.94
CA LYS A 41 0.73 7.66 6.93
C LYS A 41 0.02 7.85 8.27
N ARG A 42 -1.21 8.36 8.23
CA ARG A 42 -2.01 8.58 9.45
C ARG A 42 -2.30 7.29 10.19
N VAL A 43 -2.78 6.26 9.49
CA VAL A 43 -3.13 4.97 10.12
C VAL A 43 -1.89 4.27 10.65
N ALA A 44 -0.78 4.26 9.90
CA ALA A 44 0.47 3.66 10.36
C ALA A 44 0.96 4.29 11.68
N LEU A 45 0.99 5.63 11.76
CA LEU A 45 1.50 6.33 12.94
C LEU A 45 0.52 6.33 14.14
N ARG A 46 -0.80 6.36 13.89
CA ARG A 46 -1.80 6.48 14.96
C ARG A 46 -2.37 5.15 15.42
N ASP A 47 -2.65 4.25 14.50
CA ASP A 47 -3.44 3.04 14.78
C ASP A 47 -2.55 1.80 14.85
N PHE A 48 -1.41 1.80 14.14
CA PHE A 48 -0.44 0.69 14.14
C PHE A 48 0.83 0.97 14.95
N SER A 49 0.88 2.12 15.64
CA SER A 49 1.99 2.53 16.51
C SER A 49 3.37 2.54 15.83
N ALA A 50 3.42 2.76 14.52
CA ALA A 50 4.69 2.81 13.80
C ALA A 50 5.57 3.94 14.32
N ASN A 51 6.83 3.64 14.63
CA ASN A 51 7.83 4.64 14.99
C ASN A 51 8.13 5.60 13.82
N SER A 52 8.13 5.11 12.58
CA SER A 52 8.26 5.95 11.39
C SER A 52 7.54 5.37 10.18
N ALA A 53 7.18 6.26 9.26
CA ALA A 53 6.48 5.96 8.01
C ALA A 53 7.01 6.86 6.89
N GLU A 54 7.81 6.29 5.99
CA GLU A 54 8.54 7.02 4.94
C GLU A 54 8.23 6.46 3.56
N VAL A 55 8.02 7.35 2.59
CA VAL A 55 7.98 6.99 1.17
C VAL A 55 9.42 7.02 0.66
N LEU A 56 9.93 5.85 0.27
CA LEU A 56 11.29 5.70 -0.26
C LEU A 56 11.37 6.11 -1.73
N CYS A 57 10.34 5.77 -2.51
CA CYS A 57 10.23 6.20 -3.89
C CYS A 57 8.78 6.19 -4.37
N GLU A 58 8.52 7.04 -5.37
CA GLU A 58 7.28 7.04 -6.13
C GLU A 58 7.51 6.24 -7.42
N LEU A 59 6.56 5.38 -7.76
CA LEU A 59 6.64 4.44 -8.86
C LEU A 59 5.39 4.56 -9.75
N ARG A 60 5.56 4.23 -11.02
CA ARG A 60 4.50 4.11 -12.03
C ARG A 60 4.43 2.65 -12.43
N PHE A 61 3.25 2.06 -12.38
CA PHE A 61 3.05 0.65 -12.69
C PHE A 61 1.92 0.50 -13.71
N ASP A 62 2.21 -0.14 -14.82
CA ASP A 62 1.21 -0.45 -15.82
C ASP A 62 0.49 -1.75 -15.46
N VAL A 63 -0.83 -1.65 -15.30
CA VAL A 63 -1.69 -2.81 -15.02
C VAL A 63 -2.40 -3.21 -16.32
N PRO A 64 -2.00 -4.32 -16.96
CA PRO A 64 -2.69 -4.81 -18.14
C PRO A 64 -4.06 -5.40 -17.79
N GLN A 65 -4.89 -5.60 -18.81
CA GLN A 65 -6.22 -6.20 -18.71
C GLN A 65 -6.19 -7.71 -18.38
N LEU A 66 -5.76 -8.06 -17.18
CA LEU A 66 -5.64 -9.46 -16.75
C LEU A 66 -6.96 -10.12 -16.36
N TYR A 67 -7.96 -9.35 -15.95
CA TYR A 67 -9.22 -9.87 -15.42
C TYR A 67 -10.44 -9.38 -16.20
N LYS A 68 -11.52 -10.18 -16.20
CA LYS A 68 -12.80 -9.87 -16.89
C LYS A 68 -13.42 -8.53 -16.49
N PHE A 69 -13.15 -8.04 -15.29
CA PHE A 69 -13.68 -6.77 -14.78
C PHE A 69 -12.82 -5.55 -15.18
N HIS A 70 -11.65 -5.75 -15.76
CA HIS A 70 -10.87 -4.65 -16.34
C HIS A 70 -11.53 -4.21 -17.65
N LYS A 71 -11.98 -2.95 -17.70
CA LYS A 71 -12.63 -2.36 -18.88
C LYS A 71 -11.64 -1.73 -19.87
N LYS A 72 -10.44 -1.40 -19.40
CA LYS A 72 -9.36 -0.77 -20.19
C LYS A 72 -8.29 -1.82 -20.48
N LYS A 73 -7.63 -1.69 -21.63
CA LYS A 73 -6.52 -2.57 -22.04
C LYS A 73 -5.33 -2.49 -21.08
N GLU A 74 -5.08 -1.28 -20.57
CA GLU A 74 -4.00 -0.98 -19.65
C GLU A 74 -4.35 0.27 -18.84
N VAL A 75 -3.84 0.33 -17.60
CA VAL A 75 -3.96 1.50 -16.74
C VAL A 75 -2.62 1.73 -16.03
N ASP A 76 -2.03 2.89 -16.25
CA ASP A 76 -0.91 3.39 -15.43
C ASP A 76 -1.43 3.80 -14.04
N ILE A 77 -0.83 3.27 -12.99
CA ILE A 77 -1.13 3.62 -11.60
C ILE A 77 0.11 4.17 -10.89
N ALA A 78 -0.08 5.29 -10.19
CA ALA A 78 0.92 5.84 -9.28
C ALA A 78 0.87 5.10 -7.94
N VAL A 79 2.01 4.54 -7.54
CA VAL A 79 2.18 3.81 -6.28
C VAL A 79 3.44 4.27 -5.57
N ASP A 80 3.42 4.23 -4.25
CA ASP A 80 4.51 4.59 -3.39
C ASP A 80 5.12 3.33 -2.79
N LEU A 81 6.44 3.24 -2.79
CA LEU A 81 7.16 2.28 -1.96
C LEU A 81 7.35 2.87 -0.57
N TRP A 82 6.67 2.29 0.40
CA TRP A 82 6.80 2.66 1.80
C TRP A 82 7.83 1.82 2.51
N ARG A 83 8.52 2.45 3.46
CA ARG A 83 9.20 1.82 4.58
C ARG A 83 8.56 2.29 5.87
N PHE A 84 8.09 1.34 6.65
CA PHE A 84 7.62 1.59 8.01
C PHE A 84 8.57 0.93 9.01
N VAL A 85 8.76 1.56 10.15
CA VAL A 85 9.41 0.96 11.32
C VAL A 85 8.33 0.75 12.37
N PRO A 86 8.07 -0.50 12.80
CA PRO A 86 7.15 -0.81 13.90
C PRO A 86 7.51 -0.12 15.21
#